data_AF-A0A7Y6ABN1-F1
#
_entry.id   AF-A0A7Y6ABN1-F1
#
_cell.length_a   1.000
_cell.length_b   1.000
_cell.length_c   1.000
_cell.angle_alpha   90.00
_cell.angle_beta   90.00
_cell.angle_gamma   90.00
#
_symmetry.space_group_name_H-M   'P 1'
#
loop_
_entity.id
_entity.type
_entity.pdbx_description
1 polymer ?
#
loop_
_entity_poly.entity_id
_entity_poly.type
_entity_poly.pdbx_seq_one_letter_code
_entity_poly.pdbx_strand_id
1 'polypeptide(L)' 'MKHAAPTDWTKSSYSGQQAQCVEWRQADRADGVDVRDSKAGDSAPRLTLAADSWQDFVRGVAARA' A
#
# COMPACT_ATOMS: atom_id res chain seq x y z
N MET A 1 -16.00 2.46 -12.64
CA MET A 1 -14.74 3.15 -12.96
C MET A 1 -13.62 2.42 -12.24
N LYS A 2 -12.60 1.94 -12.95
CA LYS A 2 -11.45 1.29 -12.31
C LYS A 2 -10.50 2.42 -11.92
N HIS A 3 -10.34 2.69 -10.63
CA HIS A 3 -9.32 3.63 -10.18
C HIS A 3 -7.94 3.04 -10.55
N ALA A 4 -7.12 3.82 -11.25
CA ALA A 4 -5.74 3.43 -11.49
C ALA A 4 -5.01 3.27 -10.15
N ALA A 5 -4.07 2.34 -10.07
CA ALA A 5 -3.21 2.23 -8.90
C ALA A 5 -2.39 3.54 -8.74
N PRO A 6 -2.21 4.04 -7.51
CA PRO A 6 -1.46 5.25 -7.24
C PRO A 6 0.04 5.00 -7.42
N THR A 7 0.72 5.94 -8.07
CA THR A 7 2.19 5.94 -8.21
C THR A 7 2.87 6.65 -7.04
N ASP A 8 2.18 7.58 -6.40
CA ASP A 8 2.61 8.25 -5.18
C ASP A 8 2.11 7.51 -3.93
N TRP A 9 2.81 7.70 -2.80
CA TRP A 9 2.39 7.15 -1.52
C TRP A 9 1.00 7.66 -1.14
N THR A 10 0.06 6.73 -1.00
CA THR A 10 -1.31 7.04 -0.59
C THR A 10 -1.69 6.31 0.69
N LYS A 11 -2.52 6.96 1.49
CA LYS A 11 -3.14 6.41 2.70
C LYS A 11 -4.66 6.46 2.60
N SER A 12 -5.33 5.75 3.48
CA SER A 12 -6.80 5.77 3.57
C SER A 12 -7.33 7.18 3.84
N SER A 13 -8.47 7.54 3.26
CA SER A 13 -9.18 8.79 3.58
C SER A 13 -9.60 8.86 5.06
N TYR A 14 -9.78 7.70 5.70
CA TYR A 14 -10.07 7.59 7.13
C TYR A 14 -8.88 7.97 8.02
N SER A 15 -7.66 8.05 7.48
CA SER A 15 -6.45 8.42 8.23
C SER A 15 -6.36 9.91 8.57
N GLY A 16 -7.12 10.76 7.88
CA GLY A 16 -7.08 12.22 8.09
C GLY A 16 -5.66 12.82 7.99
N GLN A 17 -5.37 13.80 8.84
CA GLN A 17 -4.07 14.49 8.89
C GLN A 17 -3.02 13.80 9.79
N GLN A 18 -3.24 12.56 10.22
CA GLN A 18 -2.27 11.87 11.09
C GLN A 18 -1.04 11.35 10.33
N ALA A 19 0.09 11.25 11.03
CA ALA A 19 1.39 10.82 10.50
C ALA A 19 1.82 9.41 10.95
N GLN A 20 0.85 8.51 11.18
CA GLN A 20 1.09 7.19 11.77
C GLN A 20 0.31 6.11 11.03
N CYS A 21 0.41 6.09 9.71
CA CYS A 21 -0.45 5.29 8.83
C CYS A 21 0.37 4.34 7.96
N VAL A 22 -0.30 3.29 7.49
CA VAL A 22 0.22 2.46 6.39
C VAL A 22 -0.06 3.19 5.09
N GLU A 23 0.97 3.34 4.28
CA GLU A 23 0.91 3.90 2.93
C GLU A 23 1.26 2.83 1.91
N TRP A 24 0.65 2.94 0.73
CA TRP A 24 0.95 2.05 -0.39
C TRP A 24 1.06 2.82 -1.71
N ARG A 25 1.72 2.20 -2.69
CA ARG A 25 1.80 2.64 -4.08
C ARG A 25 2.12 1.46 -4.99
N GLN A 26 1.94 1.64 -6.29
CA GLN A 26 2.49 0.73 -7.28
C GLN A 26 4.03 0.74 -7.21
N ALA A 27 4.65 -0.43 -7.25
CA ALA A 27 6.11 -0.55 -7.16
C ALA A 27 6.78 -0.06 -8.46
N ASP A 28 7.87 0.71 -8.31
CA ASP A 28 8.56 1.36 -9.45
C ASP A 28 9.31 0.37 -10.36
N ARG A 29 9.78 -0.76 -9.81
CA ARG A 29 10.71 -1.70 -10.49
C ARG A 29 10.23 -3.14 -10.56
N ALA A 30 9.07 -3.45 -10.02
CA ALA A 30 8.49 -4.79 -10.04
C ALA A 30 6.98 -4.69 -10.29
N ASP A 31 6.40 -5.69 -10.94
CA ASP A 31 4.95 -5.83 -11.00
C ASP A 31 4.44 -6.19 -9.60
N GLY A 32 3.99 -5.17 -8.86
CA GLY A 32 3.75 -5.31 -7.43
C GLY A 32 3.38 -4.01 -6.72
N VAL A 33 3.38 -4.09 -5.39
CA VAL A 33 2.95 -3.02 -4.48
C VAL A 33 4.04 -2.77 -3.46
N ASP A 34 4.41 -1.50 -3.28
CA ASP A 34 5.23 -1.07 -2.15
C ASP A 34 4.33 -0.68 -0.98
N VAL A 35 4.69 -1.12 0.22
CA VAL A 35 4.02 -0.76 1.48
C VAL A 35 5.05 -0.17 2.45
N ARG A 36 4.69 0.91 3.15
CA ARG A 36 5.51 1.51 4.22
C ARG A 36 4.67 2.01 5.39
N ASP A 37 5.35 2.23 6.51
CA ASP A 37 4.80 3.00 7.64
C ASP A 37 5.24 4.47 7.51
N SER A 38 4.27 5.40 7.45
CA SER A 38 4.51 6.83 7.28
C SER A 38 5.32 7.45 8.42
N LYS A 39 5.43 6.78 9.57
CA LYS A 39 6.18 7.24 10.76
C LYS A 39 7.63 7.56 10.49
N ALA A 40 8.26 6.77 9.63
CA ALA A 40 9.67 6.91 9.31
C ALA A 40 9.90 7.85 8.11
N GLY A 41 8.83 8.47 7.58
CA GLY A 41 8.89 9.38 6.45
C GLY A 41 9.60 8.78 5.25
N ASP A 42 10.52 9.54 4.66
CA ASP A 42 11.29 9.11 3.48
C ASP A 42 12.32 8.02 3.79
N SER A 43 12.71 7.86 5.05
CA SER A 43 13.62 6.82 5.52
C SER A 43 12.90 5.49 5.82
N ALA A 44 11.58 5.43 5.61
CA ALA A 44 10.81 4.22 5.89
C ALA A 44 11.27 3.04 5.02
N PRO A 45 11.47 1.85 5.61
CA PRO A 45 11.65 0.62 4.85
C PRO A 45 10.45 0.37 3.96
N ARG A 46 10.71 -0.11 2.74
CA ARG A 46 9.67 -0.48 1.77
C ARG A 46 9.56 -1.99 1.75
N LEU A 47 8.37 -2.51 2.04
CA LEU A 47 8.02 -3.88 1.77
C LEU A 47 7.41 -3.96 0.37
N THR A 48 8.14 -4.53 -0.56
CA THR A 48 7.63 -4.78 -1.92
C THR A 48 7.01 -6.16 -1.98
N LEU A 49 5.73 -6.22 -2.36
CA LEU A 49 4.96 -7.44 -2.54
C LEU A 49 4.71 -7.66 -4.03
N ALA A 50 4.89 -8.89 -4.50
CA ALA A 50 4.49 -9.26 -5.86
C ALA A 50 2.97 -9.10 -6.03
N ALA A 51 2.54 -8.80 -7.25
CA ALA A 51 1.14 -8.52 -7.54
C ALA A 51 0.18 -9.67 -7.16
N ASP A 52 0.59 -10.92 -7.38
CA ASP A 52 -0.16 -12.12 -7.00
C ASP A 52 -0.34 -12.25 -5.48
N SER A 53 0.75 -12.07 -4.74
CA SER A 53 0.79 -12.12 -3.28
C SER A 53 -0.09 -11.02 -2.67
N TRP A 54 -0.11 -9.83 -3.26
CA TRP A 54 -1.01 -8.75 -2.84
C TRP A 54 -2.48 -9.09 -3.09
N GLN A 55 -2.81 -9.67 -4.25
CA GLN A 55 -4.18 -10.10 -4.55
C GLN A 55 -4.66 -11.18 -3.58
N ASP A 56 -3.81 -12.16 -3.27
CA ASP A 56 -4.14 -13.23 -2.33
C ASP A 56 -4.32 -12.70 -0.90
N PHE A 57 -3.47 -11.76 -0.47
CA PHE A 57 -3.65 -11.06 0.80
C PHE A 57 -5.02 -10.37 0.88
N VAL A 58 -5.38 -9.57 -0.12
CA VAL A 58 -6.66 -8.83 -0.14
C VAL A 58 -7.86 -9.79 -0.13
N ARG A 59 -7.82 -10.86 -0.95
CA ARG A 59 -8.86 -11.89 -0.95
C ARG A 59 -8.99 -12.54 0.42
N GLY A 60 -7.87 -12.86 1.06
CA GLY A 60 -7.84 -13.48 2.38
C GLY A 60 -8.40 -12.58 3.48
N VAL A 61 -8.16 -11.26 3.43
CA VAL A 61 -8.75 -10.30 4.38
C VAL A 61 -10.25 -10.14 4.14
N ALA A 62 -10.67 -9.98 2.87
CA ALA A 62 -12.08 -9.80 2.53
C ALA A 62 -12.96 -11.01 2.89
N ALA A 63 -12.43 -12.23 2.77
CA ALA A 63 -13.14 -13.44 3.16
C ALA A 63 -13.26 -13.63 4.68
N ARG A 64 -12.52 -12.84 5.48
CA ARG A 64 -12.54 -12.87 6.96
C ARG A 64 -13.35 -11.73 7.57
N ALA A 65 -13.83 -10.79 6.76
CA ALA A 65 -14.71 -9.69 7.16
C ALA A 65 -16.18 -10.12 7.04
#